data_AF-A0A4R8REI5-F1
#
_entry.id   AF-A0A4R8REI5-F1
#
_cell.length_a   1.000
_cell.length_b   1.000
_cell.length_c   1.000
_cell.angle_alpha   90.00
_cell.angle_beta   90.00
_cell.angle_gamma   90.00
#
_symmetry.space_group_name_H-M   'P 1'
#
loop_
_entity.id
_entity.type
_entity.pdbx_description
1 polymer ?
#
loop_
_entity_poly.entity_id
_entity_poly.type
_entity_poly.pdbx_seq_one_letter_code
_entity_poly.pdbx_strand_id
1 'polypeptide(L)'
;MASEISEGQPGQDDTEELLRHYLSLKLDLKSLYEQWSDADPNFRKKAPEFGGVRMLSQDGWEALICFICSSNNNISRISQMVHKLCKHYGPLIGHVGEEPFHDFPTPEALTGSSVEAHLRELGFGYRAKYIAQTASIVAHERPKGWFESLTSPENPCFRKTPEGAKLPQCSYKQAHEELLQLTGVGPKVADCVCLMGLGWGEAIPVDTHVWQIAQRDYNFGKVKTKTFNKAMYDAVGDHFRGLWGKYAGWAHSVLFTADLKTFSERTVKKEVGETVKIKKEMIVEDAPFLSRKRKVAKPAVSVKVEHSEPDVAVESSPKRRRTRSQAKHL
;
A
#
# COMPACT_ATOMS: atom_id res chain seq x y z
N MET A 1 -19.86 -24.35 5.14
CA MET A 1 -18.74 -25.31 5.28
C MET A 1 -17.48 -24.49 5.23
N ALA A 2 -16.82 -24.29 6.38
CA ALA A 2 -15.57 -23.57 6.45
C ALA A 2 -14.45 -24.51 5.98
N SER A 3 -13.71 -24.10 4.96
CA SER A 3 -12.51 -24.81 4.50
C SER A 3 -11.39 -24.57 5.52
N GLU A 4 -10.99 -25.63 6.21
CA GLU A 4 -9.76 -25.67 6.99
C GLU A 4 -8.58 -25.52 6.04
N ILE A 5 -7.84 -24.41 6.13
CA ILE A 5 -6.57 -24.24 5.43
C ILE A 5 -5.49 -24.75 6.38
N SER A 6 -5.03 -25.96 6.08
CA SER A 6 -3.85 -26.61 6.66
C SER A 6 -2.60 -25.78 6.39
N GLU A 7 -1.65 -25.78 7.32
CA GLU A 7 -0.25 -25.44 6.99
C GLU A 7 0.13 -26.21 5.73
N GLY A 8 0.57 -25.50 4.68
CA GLY A 8 0.85 -26.10 3.39
C GLY A 8 1.83 -27.26 3.55
N GLN A 9 1.39 -28.46 3.16
CA GLN A 9 2.31 -29.60 3.06
C GLN A 9 3.45 -29.21 2.10
N PRO A 10 4.71 -29.57 2.40
CA PRO A 10 5.82 -29.31 1.49
C PRO A 10 5.53 -29.97 0.13
N GLY A 11 5.21 -29.15 -0.87
CA GLY A 11 4.89 -29.58 -2.25
C GLY A 11 3.53 -29.15 -2.81
N GLN A 12 2.64 -28.51 -2.03
CA GLN A 12 1.40 -27.96 -2.57
C GLN A 12 1.59 -26.49 -2.96
N ASP A 13 1.35 -26.18 -4.24
CA ASP A 13 1.39 -24.81 -4.76
C ASP A 13 0.20 -24.01 -4.23
N ASP A 14 0.46 -23.06 -3.32
CA ASP A 14 -0.53 -22.17 -2.71
C ASP A 14 -0.60 -20.79 -3.40
N THR A 15 0.05 -20.61 -4.56
CA THR A 15 0.21 -19.31 -5.22
C THR A 15 -1.13 -18.65 -5.56
N GLU A 16 -2.09 -19.40 -6.11
CA GLU A 16 -3.41 -18.83 -6.46
C GLU A 16 -4.16 -18.36 -5.20
N GLU A 17 -4.14 -19.15 -4.13
CA GLU A 17 -4.79 -18.83 -2.87
C GLU A 17 -4.15 -17.59 -2.22
N LEU A 18 -2.81 -17.52 -2.23
CA LEU A 18 -2.05 -16.38 -1.76
C LEU A 18 -2.44 -15.11 -2.53
N LEU A 19 -2.47 -15.16 -3.87
CA LEU A 19 -2.83 -14.00 -4.69
C LEU A 19 -4.29 -13.56 -4.47
N ARG A 20 -5.22 -14.52 -4.35
CA ARG A 20 -6.63 -14.23 -4.05
C ARG A 20 -6.78 -13.56 -2.67
N HIS A 21 -6.00 -14.01 -1.69
CA HIS A 21 -5.96 -13.43 -0.36
C HIS A 21 -5.35 -12.01 -0.39
N TYR A 22 -4.13 -11.89 -0.93
CA TYR A 22 -3.36 -10.64 -0.95
C TYR A 22 -4.07 -9.52 -1.71
N LEU A 23 -4.71 -9.82 -2.84
CA LEU A 23 -5.52 -8.87 -3.61
C LEU A 23 -6.96 -8.71 -3.06
N SER A 24 -7.28 -9.42 -1.97
CA SER A 24 -8.55 -9.40 -1.26
C SER A 24 -9.76 -9.78 -2.13
N LEU A 25 -9.59 -10.70 -3.08
CA LEU A 25 -10.56 -11.03 -4.13
C LEU A 25 -11.86 -11.65 -3.63
N LYS A 26 -11.93 -12.06 -2.37
CA LYS A 26 -13.15 -12.57 -1.72
C LYS A 26 -14.25 -11.52 -1.56
N LEU A 27 -13.89 -10.23 -1.53
CA LEU A 27 -14.86 -9.14 -1.37
C LEU A 27 -15.37 -8.66 -2.72
N ASP A 28 -16.68 -8.46 -2.84
CA ASP A 28 -17.26 -7.83 -4.02
C ASP A 28 -17.06 -6.31 -3.97
N LEU A 29 -16.07 -5.85 -4.74
CA LEU A 29 -15.74 -4.43 -4.83
C LEU A 29 -16.87 -3.59 -5.42
N LYS A 30 -17.68 -4.15 -6.32
CA LYS A 30 -18.78 -3.43 -6.95
C LYS A 30 -19.87 -3.10 -5.92
N SER A 31 -20.29 -4.11 -5.15
CA SER A 31 -21.25 -3.93 -4.06
C SER A 31 -20.76 -2.92 -3.02
N LEU A 32 -19.45 -2.93 -2.69
CA LEU A 32 -18.86 -1.93 -1.79
C LEU A 32 -18.92 -0.51 -2.36
N TYR A 33 -18.57 -0.32 -3.64
CA TYR A 33 -18.65 0.99 -4.29
C TYR A 33 -20.09 1.51 -4.37
N GLU A 34 -21.07 0.64 -4.62
CA GLU A 34 -22.50 0.98 -4.61
C GLU A 34 -22.92 1.44 -3.22
N GLN A 35 -22.61 0.65 -2.18
CA GLN A 35 -22.90 1.00 -0.78
C GLN A 35 -22.30 2.36 -0.38
N TRP A 36 -21.02 2.59 -0.67
CA TRP A 36 -20.35 3.85 -0.31
C TRP A 36 -20.88 5.05 -1.11
N SER A 37 -21.28 4.83 -2.36
CA SER A 37 -21.92 5.86 -3.19
C SER A 37 -23.33 6.21 -2.69
N ASP A 38 -24.05 5.25 -2.12
CA ASP A 38 -25.34 5.46 -1.46
C ASP A 38 -25.22 6.24 -0.15
N ALA A 39 -24.17 5.95 0.63
CA ALA A 39 -23.94 6.62 1.91
C ALA A 39 -23.31 8.02 1.79
N ASP A 40 -22.52 8.29 0.76
CA ASP A 40 -21.77 9.55 0.61
C ASP A 40 -21.85 10.16 -0.80
N PRO A 41 -22.54 11.31 -0.97
CA PRO A 41 -22.59 12.05 -2.23
C PRO A 41 -21.22 12.45 -2.78
N ASN A 42 -20.23 12.74 -1.93
CA ASN A 42 -18.88 13.08 -2.37
C ASN A 42 -18.17 11.86 -2.96
N PHE A 43 -18.29 10.70 -2.29
CA PHE A 43 -17.82 9.43 -2.83
C PHE A 43 -18.46 9.10 -4.18
N ARG A 44 -19.79 9.17 -4.27
CA ARG A 44 -20.54 8.94 -5.52
C ARG A 44 -20.01 9.77 -6.69
N LYS A 45 -19.66 11.03 -6.42
CA LYS A 45 -19.15 11.97 -7.43
C LYS A 45 -17.75 11.60 -7.91
N LYS A 46 -16.86 11.17 -7.02
CA LYS A 46 -15.42 11.00 -7.32
C LYS A 46 -15.04 9.56 -7.68
N ALA A 47 -15.66 8.56 -7.06
CA ALA A 47 -15.27 7.16 -7.19
C ALA A 47 -15.36 6.55 -8.60
N PRO A 48 -16.28 6.95 -9.50
CA PRO A 48 -16.38 6.35 -10.85
C PRO A 48 -15.12 6.50 -11.70
N GLU A 49 -14.27 7.50 -11.42
CA GLU A 49 -13.02 7.72 -12.12
C GLU A 49 -11.87 6.83 -11.62
N PHE A 50 -12.07 6.17 -10.48
CA PHE A 50 -11.10 5.34 -9.76
C PHE A 50 -11.63 3.93 -9.49
N GLY A 51 -12.19 3.30 -10.53
CA GLY A 51 -12.62 1.90 -10.46
C GLY A 51 -11.44 0.95 -10.22
N GLY A 52 -11.69 -0.12 -9.45
CA GLY A 52 -10.71 -1.20 -9.24
C GLY A 52 -9.69 -0.98 -8.13
N VAL A 53 -9.77 0.11 -7.36
CA VAL A 53 -8.91 0.34 -6.20
C VAL A 53 -9.30 -0.64 -5.08
N ARG A 54 -8.37 -1.51 -4.70
CA ARG A 54 -8.54 -2.53 -3.65
C ARG A 54 -7.54 -2.32 -2.53
N MET A 55 -7.91 -2.72 -1.33
CA MET A 55 -6.97 -2.82 -0.22
C MET A 55 -6.24 -4.16 -0.30
N LEU A 56 -4.92 -4.11 -0.21
CA LEU A 56 -4.10 -5.31 -0.11
C LEU A 56 -4.17 -5.89 1.30
N SER A 57 -4.18 -7.22 1.40
CA SER A 57 -4.04 -7.96 2.66
C SER A 57 -2.57 -8.35 2.84
N GLN A 58 -1.75 -7.39 3.29
CA GLN A 58 -0.31 -7.58 3.48
C GLN A 58 0.00 -8.34 4.76
N ASP A 59 1.23 -8.82 4.90
CA ASP A 59 1.72 -9.32 6.17
C ASP A 59 1.80 -8.19 7.22
N GLY A 60 1.40 -8.49 8.46
CA GLY A 60 1.31 -7.51 9.54
C GLY A 60 2.67 -6.94 9.97
N TRP A 61 3.70 -7.78 9.97
CA TRP A 61 5.07 -7.39 10.32
C TRP A 61 5.72 -6.55 9.21
N GLU A 62 5.59 -7.00 7.95
CA GLU A 62 6.04 -6.22 6.79
C GLU A 62 5.37 -4.84 6.74
N ALA A 63 4.04 -4.80 6.90
CA ALA A 63 3.28 -3.55 6.91
C ALA A 63 3.78 -2.61 8.02
N LEU A 64 4.01 -3.12 9.23
CA LEU A 64 4.50 -2.32 10.35
C LEU A 64 5.83 -1.63 10.03
N ILE A 65 6.83 -2.38 9.55
CA ILE A 65 8.15 -1.84 9.29
C ILE A 65 8.11 -0.86 8.10
N CYS A 66 7.32 -1.16 7.06
CA CYS A 66 7.08 -0.25 5.95
C CYS A 66 6.45 1.08 6.42
N PHE A 67 5.45 1.04 7.31
CA PHE A 67 4.81 2.26 7.81
C PHE A 67 5.65 3.03 8.83
N ILE A 68 6.50 2.36 9.62
CA ILE A 68 7.55 3.05 10.40
C ILE A 68 8.45 3.85 9.45
N CYS A 69 8.90 3.25 8.34
CA CYS A 69 9.69 3.93 7.30
C CYS A 69 8.97 5.11 6.64
N SER A 70 7.63 5.09 6.62
CA SER A 70 6.79 6.11 5.98
C SER A 70 6.66 7.42 6.76
N SER A 71 6.85 7.40 8.07
CA SER A 71 6.66 8.56 8.95
C SER A 71 7.49 9.76 8.47
N ASN A 72 6.87 10.90 8.14
CA ASN A 72 7.56 12.10 7.59
C ASN A 72 8.53 11.78 6.43
N ASN A 73 8.02 11.12 5.39
CA ASN A 73 8.81 10.65 4.25
C ASN A 73 7.99 10.70 2.94
N ASN A 74 8.58 10.31 1.81
CA ASN A 74 7.90 10.20 0.52
C ASN A 74 8.02 8.79 -0.08
N ILE A 75 7.08 8.42 -0.94
CA ILE A 75 6.95 7.06 -1.50
C ILE A 75 8.25 6.57 -2.13
N SER A 76 8.91 7.38 -2.98
CA SER A 76 10.16 6.99 -3.65
C SER A 76 11.27 6.61 -2.67
N ARG A 77 11.48 7.43 -1.63
CA ARG A 77 12.47 7.13 -0.60
C ARG A 77 12.09 5.92 0.26
N ILE A 78 10.80 5.76 0.58
CA ILE A 78 10.31 4.61 1.35
C ILE A 78 10.59 3.31 0.59
N SER A 79 10.27 3.25 -0.70
CA SER A 79 10.53 2.07 -1.54
C SER A 79 12.02 1.70 -1.57
N GLN A 80 12.91 2.69 -1.66
CA GLN A 80 14.35 2.45 -1.61
C GLN A 80 14.80 1.93 -0.23
N MET A 81 14.23 2.47 0.86
CA MET A 81 14.54 2.00 2.22
C MET A 81 14.13 0.54 2.38
N VAL A 82 12.89 0.18 2.02
CA VAL A 82 12.38 -1.19 2.11
C VAL A 82 13.21 -2.15 1.26
N HIS A 83 13.54 -1.79 0.02
CA HIS A 83 14.39 -2.61 -0.83
C HIS A 83 15.78 -2.88 -0.21
N LYS A 84 16.42 -1.84 0.37
CA LYS A 84 17.69 -2.02 1.10
C LYS A 84 17.52 -2.92 2.33
N LEU A 85 16.40 -2.79 3.04
CA LEU A 85 16.12 -3.63 4.20
C LEU A 85 16.11 -5.11 3.82
N CYS A 86 15.32 -5.47 2.79
CA CYS A 86 15.23 -6.85 2.30
C CYS A 86 16.60 -7.35 1.79
N LYS A 87 17.33 -6.55 1.02
CA LYS A 87 18.65 -6.94 0.49
C LYS A 87 19.67 -7.26 1.59
N HIS A 88 19.65 -6.51 2.70
CA HIS A 88 20.66 -6.64 3.75
C HIS A 88 20.26 -7.59 4.88
N TYR A 89 18.97 -7.80 5.13
CA TYR A 89 18.48 -8.57 6.29
C TYR A 89 17.45 -9.66 5.92
N GLY A 90 16.94 -9.65 4.69
CA GLY A 90 15.99 -10.62 4.18
C GLY A 90 16.67 -11.87 3.63
N PRO A 91 16.06 -13.07 3.79
CA PRO A 91 16.58 -14.28 3.21
C PRO A 91 16.51 -14.23 1.68
N LEU A 92 17.53 -14.77 1.00
CA LEU A 92 17.55 -14.88 -0.45
C LEU A 92 16.49 -15.90 -0.92
N ILE A 93 15.56 -15.47 -1.77
CA ILE A 93 14.56 -16.34 -2.39
C ILE A 93 15.11 -16.93 -3.69
N GLY A 94 15.78 -16.12 -4.49
CA GLY A 94 16.28 -16.51 -5.81
C GLY A 94 16.79 -15.33 -6.62
N HIS A 95 16.91 -15.51 -7.93
CA HIS A 95 17.37 -14.48 -8.85
C HIS A 95 16.40 -14.32 -10.02
N VAL A 96 16.22 -13.08 -10.47
CA VAL A 96 15.55 -12.77 -11.75
C VAL A 96 16.61 -12.15 -12.65
N GLY A 97 17.12 -12.93 -13.61
CA GLY A 97 18.36 -12.57 -14.30
C GLY A 97 19.54 -12.60 -13.31
N GLU A 98 20.30 -11.52 -13.24
CA GLU A 98 21.44 -11.37 -12.31
C GLU A 98 21.05 -10.72 -10.98
N GLU A 99 19.81 -10.23 -10.86
CA GLU A 99 19.37 -9.49 -9.67
C GLU A 99 18.88 -10.45 -8.57
N PRO A 100 19.46 -10.40 -7.35
CA PRO A 100 19.01 -11.21 -6.22
C PRO A 100 17.70 -10.64 -5.63
N PHE A 101 16.72 -11.53 -5.44
CA PHE A 101 15.45 -11.22 -4.79
C PHE A 101 15.43 -11.80 -3.39
N HIS A 102 15.22 -10.92 -2.41
CA HIS A 102 15.18 -11.25 -1.00
C HIS A 102 13.76 -11.09 -0.46
N ASP A 103 13.40 -11.96 0.49
CA ASP A 103 12.17 -11.84 1.25
C ASP A 103 12.25 -10.68 2.26
N PHE A 104 11.15 -10.39 2.93
CA PHE A 104 11.15 -9.48 4.06
C PHE A 104 11.91 -10.08 5.27
N PRO A 105 12.73 -9.31 6.00
CA PRO A 105 13.43 -9.83 7.19
C PRO A 105 12.45 -10.23 8.29
N THR A 106 12.76 -11.30 9.05
CA THR A 106 12.02 -11.62 10.27
C THR A 106 12.33 -10.61 11.39
N PRO A 107 11.52 -10.52 12.46
CA PRO A 107 11.86 -9.72 13.63
C PRO A 107 13.25 -10.03 14.18
N GLU A 108 13.62 -11.30 14.29
CA GLU A 108 14.89 -11.77 14.84
C GLU A 108 16.09 -11.30 14.00
N ALA A 109 15.95 -11.19 12.68
CA ALA A 109 17.00 -10.69 11.80
C ALA A 109 17.37 -9.22 12.09
N LEU A 110 16.51 -8.48 12.79
CA LEU A 110 16.67 -7.05 13.08
C LEU A 110 16.98 -6.74 14.56
N THR A 111 17.29 -7.74 15.40
CA THR A 111 17.59 -7.52 16.84
C THR A 111 19.08 -7.39 17.18
N GLY A 112 19.97 -7.61 16.22
CA GLY A 112 21.42 -7.53 16.44
C GLY A 112 21.89 -6.15 16.91
N SER A 113 22.93 -6.13 17.77
CA SER A 113 23.45 -4.87 18.36
C SER A 113 23.98 -3.87 17.33
N SER A 114 24.40 -4.33 16.15
CA SER A 114 24.86 -3.49 15.04
C SER A 114 23.75 -3.01 14.11
N VAL A 115 22.52 -3.53 14.22
CA VAL A 115 21.43 -3.29 13.26
C VAL A 115 21.08 -1.80 13.19
N GLU A 116 20.91 -1.13 14.33
CA GLU A 116 20.60 0.30 14.33
C GLU A 116 21.68 1.11 13.60
N ALA A 117 22.96 0.87 13.91
CA ALA A 117 24.08 1.60 13.33
C ALA A 117 24.13 1.40 11.80
N HIS A 118 24.01 0.15 11.35
CA HIS A 118 24.02 -0.17 9.93
C HIS A 118 22.79 0.40 9.19
N LEU A 119 21.59 0.38 9.79
CA LEU A 119 20.42 1.04 9.19
C LEU A 119 20.61 2.57 9.06
N ARG A 120 21.32 3.21 9.98
CA ARG A 120 21.67 4.64 9.86
C ARG A 120 22.58 4.88 8.66
N GLU A 121 23.59 4.04 8.45
CA GLU A 121 24.48 4.08 7.28
C GLU A 121 23.71 3.88 5.97
N LEU A 122 22.70 3.00 5.96
CA LEU A 122 21.83 2.75 4.81
C LEU A 122 20.83 3.90 4.53
N GLY A 123 20.75 4.90 5.41
CA GLY A 123 19.98 6.13 5.21
C GLY A 123 18.58 6.14 5.84
N PHE A 124 18.31 5.25 6.81
CA PHE A 124 17.02 5.21 7.52
C PHE A 124 16.84 6.39 8.50
N GLY A 125 17.94 7.05 8.87
CA GLY A 125 17.94 8.18 9.79
C GLY A 125 17.46 7.80 11.18
N TYR A 126 16.63 8.63 11.81
CA TYR A 126 16.11 8.36 13.16
C TYR A 126 15.25 7.09 13.25
N ARG A 127 14.68 6.62 12.12
CA ARG A 127 13.82 5.44 12.06
C ARG A 127 14.60 4.14 12.28
N ALA A 128 15.92 4.16 12.08
CA ALA A 128 16.78 3.02 12.38
C ALA A 128 16.60 2.54 13.83
N LYS A 129 16.55 3.49 14.78
CA LYS A 129 16.29 3.19 16.20
C LYS A 129 14.91 2.56 16.39
N TYR A 130 13.89 3.10 15.72
CA TYR A 130 12.52 2.62 15.85
C TYR A 130 12.39 1.17 15.35
N ILE A 131 13.01 0.86 14.22
CA ILE A 131 13.03 -0.48 13.64
C ILE A 131 13.72 -1.47 14.58
N ALA A 132 14.94 -1.17 15.04
CA ALA A 132 15.69 -2.07 15.92
C ALA A 132 14.98 -2.31 17.26
N GLN A 133 14.41 -1.26 17.87
CA GLN A 133 13.68 -1.40 19.13
C GLN A 133 12.36 -2.15 18.95
N THR A 134 11.60 -1.85 17.89
CA THR A 134 10.37 -2.56 17.58
C THR A 134 10.62 -4.04 17.29
N ALA A 135 11.66 -4.37 16.52
CA ALA A 135 12.08 -5.74 16.28
C ALA A 135 12.42 -6.47 17.58
N SER A 136 13.17 -5.82 18.48
CA SER A 136 13.50 -6.39 19.79
C SER A 136 12.26 -6.69 20.63
N ILE A 137 11.30 -5.76 20.70
CA ILE A 137 10.05 -5.95 21.45
C ILE A 137 9.26 -7.13 20.86
N VAL A 138 9.09 -7.16 19.53
CA VAL A 138 8.33 -8.21 18.84
C VAL A 138 8.99 -9.59 19.02
N ALA A 139 10.31 -9.67 18.86
CA ALA A 139 11.03 -10.94 18.92
C ALA A 139 11.20 -11.50 20.34
N HIS A 140 11.33 -10.63 21.35
CA HIS A 140 11.75 -11.04 22.70
C HIS A 140 10.71 -10.80 23.80
N GLU A 141 9.79 -9.85 23.63
CA GLU A 141 8.82 -9.47 24.68
C GLU A 141 7.39 -9.91 24.34
N ARG A 142 7.06 -10.03 23.04
CA ARG A 142 5.73 -10.46 22.59
C ARG A 142 5.66 -11.98 22.45
N PRO A 143 4.49 -12.60 22.68
CA PRO A 143 4.31 -14.02 22.46
C PRO A 143 4.48 -14.35 20.97
N LYS A 144 4.96 -15.57 20.66
CA LYS A 144 4.92 -16.09 19.30
C LYS A 144 3.48 -16.05 18.77
N GLY A 145 3.32 -15.62 17.53
CA GLY A 145 1.99 -15.46 16.94
C GLY A 145 1.26 -14.16 17.30
N TRP A 146 1.96 -13.19 17.93
CA TRP A 146 1.32 -11.95 18.42
C TRP A 146 0.61 -11.18 17.30
N PHE A 147 1.21 -11.02 16.11
CA PHE A 147 0.54 -10.33 15.01
C PHE A 147 -0.77 -11.02 14.59
N GLU A 148 -0.79 -12.35 14.57
CA GLU A 148 -1.97 -13.15 14.25
C GLU A 148 -3.10 -12.92 15.27
N SER A 149 -2.76 -12.71 16.54
CA SER A 149 -3.75 -12.35 17.57
C SER A 149 -4.37 -10.97 17.37
N LEU A 150 -3.67 -10.07 16.67
CA LEU A 150 -4.15 -8.72 16.34
C LEU A 150 -4.93 -8.66 15.02
N THR A 151 -4.95 -9.73 14.22
CA THR A 151 -5.65 -9.75 12.93
C THR A 151 -7.16 -9.74 13.09
N SER A 152 -7.86 -9.12 12.14
CA SER A 152 -9.31 -9.15 12.07
C SER A 152 -9.78 -10.59 11.87
N PRO A 153 -10.75 -11.09 12.66
CA PRO A 153 -11.30 -12.43 12.49
C PRO A 153 -11.90 -12.67 11.10
N GLU A 154 -12.31 -11.61 10.41
CA GLU A 154 -12.94 -11.69 9.09
C GLU A 154 -11.95 -11.59 7.93
N ASN A 155 -10.76 -11.06 8.20
CA ASN A 155 -9.65 -11.03 7.25
C ASN A 155 -8.35 -11.38 7.96
N PRO A 156 -8.21 -12.64 8.41
CA PRO A 156 -7.03 -13.08 9.13
C PRO A 156 -5.82 -13.13 8.20
N CYS A 157 -4.60 -13.23 8.75
CA CYS A 157 -3.40 -13.49 7.95
C CYS A 157 -3.52 -14.76 7.10
N PHE A 158 -2.85 -14.76 5.94
CA PHE A 158 -2.87 -15.90 5.01
C PHE A 158 -2.32 -17.19 5.64
N ARG A 159 -1.16 -17.08 6.32
CA ARG A 159 -0.50 -18.20 7.00
C ARG A 159 -0.59 -17.97 8.51
N LYS A 160 -1.25 -18.87 9.22
CA LYS A 160 -1.36 -18.84 10.69
C LYS A 160 -0.37 -19.81 11.30
N THR A 161 0.34 -19.34 12.32
CA THR A 161 1.12 -20.23 13.18
C THR A 161 0.22 -20.95 14.19
N PRO A 162 0.57 -22.18 14.63
CA PRO A 162 -0.17 -22.90 15.66
C PRO A 162 -0.21 -22.15 17.00
N GLU A 163 0.81 -21.34 17.28
CA GLU A 163 0.87 -20.46 18.44
C GLU A 163 -0.12 -19.31 18.32
N GLY A 164 -0.14 -18.61 17.17
CA GLY A 164 -1.07 -17.51 16.90
C GLY A 164 -2.54 -17.94 16.97
N ALA A 165 -2.85 -19.16 16.51
CA ALA A 165 -4.19 -19.73 16.57
C ALA A 165 -4.73 -19.94 17.99
N LYS A 166 -3.86 -20.01 19.00
CA LYS A 166 -4.22 -20.20 20.42
C LYS A 166 -4.42 -18.88 21.17
N LEU A 167 -3.97 -17.77 20.61
CA LEU A 167 -4.07 -16.46 21.24
C LEU A 167 -5.48 -15.88 21.10
N PRO A 168 -5.95 -15.12 22.10
CA PRO A 168 -7.27 -14.51 22.05
C PRO A 168 -7.34 -13.49 20.91
N GLN A 169 -8.45 -13.49 20.20
CA GLN A 169 -8.75 -12.46 19.20
C GLN A 169 -9.05 -11.14 19.90
N CYS A 170 -8.69 -10.02 19.26
CA CYS A 170 -8.99 -8.69 19.77
C CYS A 170 -9.91 -7.91 18.84
N SER A 171 -10.38 -6.75 19.31
CA SER A 171 -11.05 -5.75 18.49
C SER A 171 -10.05 -4.85 17.76
N TYR A 172 -10.51 -4.10 16.75
CA TYR A 172 -9.72 -3.06 16.08
C TYR A 172 -9.06 -2.09 17.08
N LYS A 173 -9.82 -1.61 18.08
CA LYS A 173 -9.29 -0.66 19.08
C LYS A 173 -8.16 -1.27 19.91
N GLN A 174 -8.30 -2.53 20.32
CA GLN A 174 -7.25 -3.25 21.05
C GLN A 174 -6.02 -3.48 20.17
N ALA A 175 -6.19 -3.88 18.90
CA ALA A 175 -5.06 -4.01 17.96
C ALA A 175 -4.31 -2.69 17.80
N HIS A 176 -5.05 -1.58 17.66
CA HIS A 176 -4.47 -0.25 17.56
C HIS A 176 -3.69 0.14 18.82
N GLU A 177 -4.26 -0.06 20.01
CA GLU A 177 -3.62 0.23 21.30
C GLU A 177 -2.36 -0.61 21.53
N GLU A 178 -2.37 -1.89 21.13
CA GLU A 178 -1.19 -2.76 21.19
C GLU A 178 -0.07 -2.26 20.28
N LEU A 179 -0.39 -1.82 19.06
CA LEU A 179 0.59 -1.26 18.13
C LEU A 179 1.19 0.06 18.63
N LEU A 180 0.42 0.90 19.33
CA LEU A 180 0.90 2.17 19.90
C LEU A 180 1.97 2.00 20.99
N GLN A 181 2.12 0.79 21.55
CA GLN A 181 3.18 0.49 22.52
C GLN A 181 4.56 0.34 21.85
N LEU A 182 4.60 0.22 20.52
CA LEU A 182 5.84 0.04 19.76
C LEU A 182 6.53 1.37 19.47
N THR A 183 7.86 1.34 19.43
CA THR A 183 8.64 2.56 19.21
C THR A 183 8.46 3.06 17.77
N GLY A 184 8.15 4.35 17.63
CA GLY A 184 7.97 4.97 16.31
C GLY A 184 6.59 4.73 15.69
N VAL A 185 5.68 4.10 16.42
CA VAL A 185 4.29 3.88 16.00
C VAL A 185 3.38 4.90 16.66
N GLY A 186 2.94 5.88 15.88
CA GLY A 186 1.87 6.80 16.27
C GLY A 186 0.50 6.35 15.71
N PRO A 187 -0.60 7.06 16.04
CA PRO A 187 -1.96 6.69 15.63
C PRO A 187 -2.10 6.38 14.14
N LYS A 188 -1.53 7.24 13.27
CA LYS A 188 -1.56 7.04 11.82
C LYS A 188 -0.84 5.76 11.40
N VAL A 189 0.33 5.47 11.97
CA VAL A 189 1.09 4.25 11.63
C VAL A 189 0.32 3.03 12.08
N ALA A 190 -0.21 3.04 13.31
CA ALA A 190 -1.05 1.97 13.83
C ALA A 190 -2.28 1.71 12.94
N ASP A 191 -3.00 2.76 12.52
CA ASP A 191 -4.15 2.61 11.61
C ASP A 191 -3.75 2.08 10.23
N CYS A 192 -2.59 2.50 9.69
CA CYS A 192 -2.09 1.93 8.44
C CYS A 192 -1.85 0.42 8.57
N VAL A 193 -1.24 -0.02 9.68
CA VAL A 193 -1.01 -1.45 9.94
C VAL A 193 -2.32 -2.20 10.16
N CYS A 194 -3.25 -1.62 10.93
CA CYS A 194 -4.59 -2.19 11.12
C CYS A 194 -5.31 -2.41 9.78
N LEU A 195 -5.29 -1.40 8.90
CA LEU A 195 -6.00 -1.44 7.62
C LEU A 195 -5.35 -2.38 6.60
N MET A 196 -4.02 -2.32 6.45
CA MET A 196 -3.29 -2.96 5.35
C MET A 196 -2.59 -4.26 5.74
N GLY A 197 -2.25 -4.46 7.01
CA GLY A 197 -1.55 -5.65 7.49
C GLY A 197 -2.38 -6.57 8.40
N LEU A 198 -3.37 -6.03 9.10
CA LEU A 198 -4.19 -6.79 10.06
C LEU A 198 -5.63 -6.99 9.61
N GLY A 199 -6.03 -6.45 8.45
CA GLY A 199 -7.34 -6.68 7.87
C GLY A 199 -8.52 -5.95 8.52
N TRP A 200 -8.27 -4.97 9.39
CA TRP A 200 -9.31 -4.12 9.98
C TRP A 200 -9.81 -3.08 8.96
N GLY A 201 -10.82 -3.46 8.17
CA GLY A 201 -11.38 -2.61 7.11
C GLY A 201 -11.94 -1.26 7.58
N GLU A 202 -12.22 -1.10 8.87
CA GLU A 202 -12.76 0.11 9.48
C GLU A 202 -11.68 1.12 9.92
N ALA A 203 -10.40 0.73 9.91
CA ALA A 203 -9.30 1.60 10.33
C ALA A 203 -9.10 2.76 9.33
N ILE A 204 -8.95 3.98 9.86
CA ILE A 204 -8.79 5.22 9.06
C ILE A 204 -7.46 5.87 9.42
N PRO A 205 -6.41 5.72 8.60
CA PRO A 205 -5.15 6.40 8.86
C PRO A 205 -5.26 7.89 8.53
N VAL A 206 -5.47 8.74 9.54
CA VAL A 206 -5.64 10.19 9.33
C VAL A 206 -4.27 10.88 9.27
N ASP A 207 -3.79 11.16 8.06
CA ASP A 207 -2.63 12.02 7.84
C ASP A 207 -3.03 13.45 7.44
N THR A 208 -2.04 14.24 7.02
CA THR A 208 -2.26 15.62 6.56
C THR A 208 -3.15 15.72 5.32
N HIS A 209 -3.10 14.75 4.41
CA HIS A 209 -3.93 14.72 3.22
C HIS A 209 -5.36 14.33 3.56
N VAL A 210 -5.54 13.31 4.41
CA VAL A 210 -6.86 12.92 4.92
C VAL A 210 -7.51 14.07 5.67
N TRP A 211 -6.73 14.79 6.48
CA TRP A 211 -7.20 15.98 7.16
C TRP A 211 -7.62 17.10 6.20
N GLN A 212 -6.92 17.29 5.07
CA GLN A 212 -7.31 18.23 4.03
C GLN A 212 -8.62 17.83 3.34
N ILE A 213 -8.79 16.54 3.03
CA ILE A 213 -10.02 15.98 2.45
C ILE A 213 -11.20 16.19 3.43
N ALA A 214 -11.02 15.86 4.71
CA ALA A 214 -12.04 16.04 5.74
C ALA A 214 -12.50 17.50 5.84
N GLN A 215 -11.56 18.46 5.82
CA GLN A 215 -11.90 19.89 5.87
C GLN A 215 -12.59 20.37 4.59
N ARG A 216 -12.04 20.04 3.42
CA ARG A 216 -12.50 20.52 2.12
C ARG A 216 -13.86 19.95 1.74
N ASP A 217 -14.03 18.64 1.90
CA ASP A 217 -15.17 17.91 1.35
C ASP A 217 -16.25 17.61 2.41
N TYR A 218 -15.87 17.52 3.70
CA TYR A 218 -16.77 17.13 4.79
C TYR A 218 -16.93 18.22 5.85
N ASN A 219 -16.43 19.43 5.60
CA ASN A 219 -16.56 20.58 6.49
C ASN A 219 -16.01 20.38 7.91
N PHE A 220 -15.04 19.48 8.12
CA PHE A 220 -14.34 19.34 9.39
C PHE A 220 -13.55 20.61 9.74
N GLY A 221 -13.37 20.89 11.04
CA GLY A 221 -12.38 21.89 11.49
C GLY A 221 -12.72 23.37 11.22
N LYS A 222 -14.00 23.72 11.00
CA LYS A 222 -14.42 25.15 10.91
C LYS A 222 -14.24 25.94 12.22
N VAL A 223 -13.87 25.29 13.32
CA VAL A 223 -13.50 25.92 14.60
C VAL A 223 -11.99 26.12 14.62
N LYS A 224 -11.53 27.34 14.98
CA LYS A 224 -10.12 27.78 14.96
C LYS A 224 -9.21 27.05 15.99
N THR A 225 -9.12 25.72 15.97
CA THR A 225 -8.09 24.99 16.71
C THR A 225 -6.84 24.84 15.84
N LYS A 226 -5.74 25.46 16.26
CA LYS A 226 -4.47 25.51 15.50
C LYS A 226 -3.68 24.19 15.51
N THR A 227 -4.05 23.22 16.34
CA THR A 227 -3.28 21.99 16.56
C THR A 227 -4.16 20.77 16.34
N PHE A 228 -3.76 19.92 15.38
CA PHE A 228 -4.37 18.61 15.17
C PHE A 228 -4.05 17.71 16.37
N ASN A 229 -5.06 17.42 17.18
CA ASN A 229 -4.92 16.66 18.43
C ASN A 229 -5.65 15.31 18.34
N LYS A 230 -5.49 14.45 19.36
CA LYS A 230 -6.10 13.11 19.39
C LYS A 230 -7.61 13.13 19.20
N ALA A 231 -8.32 14.06 19.82
CA ALA A 231 -9.78 14.15 19.70
C ALA A 231 -10.21 14.48 18.26
N MET A 232 -9.46 15.33 17.55
CA MET A 232 -9.71 15.61 16.14
C MET A 232 -9.40 14.40 15.25
N TYR A 233 -8.32 13.68 15.52
CA TYR A 233 -7.98 12.43 14.83
C TYR A 233 -9.13 11.41 14.97
N ASP A 234 -9.57 11.18 16.20
CA ASP A 234 -10.64 10.23 16.51
C ASP A 234 -11.97 10.65 15.84
N ALA A 235 -12.33 11.94 15.91
CA ALA A 235 -13.55 12.45 15.31
C ALA A 235 -13.60 12.30 13.79
N VAL A 236 -12.47 12.51 13.09
CA VAL A 236 -12.38 12.28 11.64
C VAL A 236 -12.57 10.81 11.32
N GLY A 237 -11.90 9.91 12.05
CA GLY A 237 -12.06 8.48 11.88
C GLY A 237 -13.50 8.01 12.14
N ASP A 238 -14.12 8.48 13.23
CA ASP A 238 -15.49 8.11 13.61
C ASP A 238 -16.52 8.60 12.60
N HIS A 239 -16.31 9.79 12.02
CA HIS A 239 -17.16 10.30 10.95
C HIS A 239 -17.12 9.41 9.72
N PHE A 240 -15.93 9.05 9.23
CA PHE A 240 -15.80 8.19 8.05
C PHE A 240 -16.28 6.76 8.30
N ARG A 241 -16.07 6.21 9.50
CA ARG A 241 -16.69 4.95 9.93
C ARG A 241 -18.20 5.03 9.98
N GLY A 242 -18.77 6.15 10.44
CA GLY A 242 -20.21 6.39 10.43
C GLY A 242 -20.82 6.44 9.03
N LEU A 243 -20.08 6.96 8.04
CA LEU A 243 -20.52 7.03 6.65
C LEU A 243 -20.42 5.67 5.93
N TRP A 244 -19.24 5.05 5.95
CA TRP A 244 -18.95 3.90 5.09
C TRP A 244 -18.96 2.56 5.83
N GLY A 245 -19.15 2.61 7.15
CA GLY A 245 -19.25 1.44 8.01
C GLY A 245 -17.97 0.62 8.06
N LYS A 246 -18.15 -0.69 8.00
CA LYS A 246 -17.14 -1.71 8.24
C LYS A 246 -15.90 -1.67 7.35
N TYR A 247 -16.04 -1.15 6.13
CA TYR A 247 -14.93 -1.00 5.19
C TYR A 247 -14.60 0.47 4.92
N ALA A 248 -14.80 1.35 5.91
CA ALA A 248 -14.54 2.77 5.76
C ALA A 248 -13.08 3.10 5.39
N GLY A 249 -12.10 2.33 5.86
CA GLY A 249 -10.70 2.46 5.46
C GLY A 249 -10.47 2.22 3.98
N TRP A 250 -11.26 1.33 3.37
CA TRP A 250 -11.19 1.05 1.94
C TRP A 250 -11.80 2.20 1.14
N ALA A 251 -13.02 2.64 1.49
CA ALA A 251 -13.69 3.76 0.86
C ALA A 251 -12.81 5.04 0.91
N HIS A 252 -12.28 5.32 2.10
CA HIS A 252 -11.34 6.41 2.31
C HIS A 252 -10.13 6.33 1.37
N SER A 253 -9.58 5.13 1.16
CA SER A 253 -8.40 4.93 0.32
C SER A 253 -8.67 5.20 -1.17
N VAL A 254 -9.90 4.99 -1.63
CA VAL A 254 -10.32 5.40 -2.98
C VAL A 254 -10.25 6.92 -3.12
N LEU A 255 -10.79 7.66 -2.14
CA LEU A 255 -10.76 9.12 -2.15
C LEU A 255 -9.36 9.70 -1.99
N PHE A 256 -8.53 9.06 -1.16
CA PHE A 256 -7.12 9.40 -1.03
C PHE A 256 -6.39 9.21 -2.37
N THR A 257 -6.62 8.09 -3.06
CA THR A 257 -6.06 7.82 -4.38
C THR A 257 -6.48 8.88 -5.40
N ALA A 258 -7.74 9.34 -5.34
CA ALA A 258 -8.26 10.39 -6.20
C ALA A 258 -7.56 11.76 -6.01
N ASP A 259 -7.06 12.03 -4.80
CA ASP A 259 -6.42 13.30 -4.43
C ASP A 259 -4.90 13.31 -4.70
N LEU A 260 -4.28 12.15 -4.93
CA LEU A 260 -2.87 12.05 -5.27
C LEU A 260 -2.62 12.69 -6.65
N LYS A 261 -1.64 13.61 -6.72
CA LYS A 261 -1.30 14.37 -7.94
C LYS A 261 -1.12 13.51 -9.20
N THR A 262 -0.46 12.36 -9.05
CA THR A 262 -0.21 11.38 -10.13
C THR A 262 -1.51 10.85 -10.76
N PHE A 263 -2.60 10.88 -10.01
CA PHE A 263 -3.90 10.35 -10.41
C PHE A 263 -4.93 11.46 -10.64
N SER A 264 -4.78 12.63 -10.01
CA SER A 264 -5.61 13.82 -10.27
C SER A 264 -5.42 14.39 -11.68
N GLU A 265 -4.34 14.05 -12.39
CA GLU A 265 -4.20 14.43 -13.80
C GLU A 265 -5.08 13.59 -14.73
N ARG A 266 -5.52 12.40 -14.29
CA ARG A 266 -6.44 11.55 -15.06
C ARG A 266 -7.88 12.07 -15.03
N THR A 267 -8.28 12.76 -13.95
CA THR A 267 -9.58 13.43 -13.83
C THR A 267 -9.65 14.71 -14.69
N VAL A 268 -8.55 15.44 -14.87
CA VAL A 268 -8.51 16.69 -15.65
C VAL A 268 -8.42 16.46 -17.17
N LYS A 269 -7.86 15.33 -17.64
CA LYS A 269 -7.67 15.07 -19.08
C LYS A 269 -8.93 14.62 -19.84
N LYS A 270 -10.12 14.64 -19.22
CA LYS A 270 -11.38 14.23 -19.85
C LYS A 270 -12.16 15.37 -20.50
N GLU A 271 -11.48 16.26 -21.22
CA GLU A 271 -12.11 17.17 -22.20
C GLU A 271 -11.33 17.19 -23.53
N VAL A 272 -10.99 16.03 -24.10
CA VAL A 272 -10.97 15.87 -25.57
C VAL A 272 -11.32 14.42 -25.87
N GLY A 273 -12.43 14.20 -26.58
CA GLY A 273 -12.86 12.86 -26.98
C GLY A 273 -11.92 12.23 -27.99
N GLU A 274 -11.16 11.23 -27.57
CA GLU A 274 -10.53 10.28 -28.50
C GLU A 274 -11.49 9.12 -28.76
N THR A 275 -12.13 9.16 -29.93
CA THR A 275 -12.86 8.02 -30.47
C THR A 275 -11.86 7.05 -31.10
N VAL A 276 -11.55 5.95 -30.43
CA VAL A 276 -10.72 4.88 -30.99
C VAL A 276 -11.51 4.16 -32.10
N LYS A 277 -11.16 4.42 -33.36
CA LYS A 277 -11.67 3.68 -34.53
C LYS A 277 -10.82 2.43 -34.74
N ILE A 278 -11.36 1.25 -34.42
CA ILE A 278 -10.73 -0.03 -34.72
C ILE A 278 -10.96 -0.36 -36.20
N LYS A 279 -9.92 -0.27 -37.03
CA LYS A 279 -9.92 -0.87 -38.38
C LYS A 279 -9.42 -2.31 -38.29
N LYS A 280 -10.25 -3.27 -38.74
CA LYS A 280 -9.82 -4.65 -39.00
C LYS A 280 -9.23 -4.72 -40.40
N GLU A 281 -7.93 -4.94 -40.52
CA GLU A 281 -7.31 -5.37 -41.77
C GLU A 281 -6.98 -6.86 -41.69
N MET A 282 -7.36 -7.62 -42.72
CA MET A 282 -7.02 -9.03 -42.87
C MET A 282 -5.69 -9.13 -43.63
N ILE A 283 -4.65 -9.62 -42.98
CA ILE A 283 -3.38 -9.96 -43.63
C ILE A 283 -3.48 -11.41 -44.10
N VAL A 284 -3.33 -11.64 -45.41
CA VAL A 284 -3.19 -12.97 -46.01
C VAL A 284 -1.72 -13.12 -46.39
N GLU A 285 -1.00 -14.02 -45.73
CA GLU A 285 0.35 -14.41 -46.13
C GLU A 285 0.29 -15.60 -47.10
N ASP A 286 0.90 -15.44 -48.28
CA ASP A 286 1.11 -16.50 -49.25
C ASP A 286 2.37 -17.30 -48.89
N ALA A 287 2.23 -18.60 -48.68
CA ALA A 287 3.33 -19.55 -48.61
C ALA A 287 3.40 -20.40 -49.89
N PRO A 288 4.60 -20.70 -50.42
CA PRO A 288 4.74 -21.45 -51.66
C PRO A 288 4.33 -22.92 -51.52
N PHE A 289 3.74 -23.41 -52.60
CA PHE A 289 3.12 -24.72 -52.81
C PHE A 289 3.96 -25.94 -52.38
N LEU A 290 3.33 -26.95 -51.76
CA LEU A 290 3.22 -28.33 -52.28
C LEU A 290 2.17 -29.16 -51.47
N SER A 291 1.11 -29.57 -52.19
CA SER A 291 0.11 -30.64 -51.94
C SER A 291 -0.80 -30.64 -50.68
N ARG A 292 -2.08 -30.34 -50.96
CA ARG A 292 -3.37 -30.87 -50.41
C ARG A 292 -3.74 -30.75 -48.89
N LYS A 293 -4.70 -29.82 -48.69
CA LYS A 293 -5.97 -29.86 -47.90
C LYS A 293 -6.02 -29.22 -46.49
N ARG A 294 -7.08 -28.38 -46.37
CA ARG A 294 -7.75 -27.71 -45.23
C ARG A 294 -7.13 -26.39 -44.69
N LYS A 295 -7.77 -25.27 -45.06
CA LYS A 295 -7.59 -23.93 -44.46
C LYS A 295 -8.25 -23.89 -43.08
N VAL A 296 -7.51 -23.50 -42.05
CA VAL A 296 -8.05 -23.06 -40.75
C VAL A 296 -7.55 -21.63 -40.52
N ALA A 297 -8.46 -20.66 -40.46
CA ALA A 297 -8.15 -19.29 -40.12
C ALA A 297 -8.01 -19.16 -38.59
N LYS A 298 -6.91 -18.58 -38.10
CA LYS A 298 -6.76 -18.12 -36.72
C LYS A 298 -6.66 -16.59 -36.72
N PRO A 299 -7.40 -15.87 -35.86
CA PRO A 299 -7.26 -14.42 -35.76
C PRO A 299 -5.98 -14.07 -34.98
N ALA A 300 -5.08 -13.29 -35.59
CA ALA A 300 -4.00 -12.61 -34.89
C ALA A 300 -4.41 -11.13 -34.68
N VAL A 301 -4.35 -10.65 -33.45
CA VAL A 301 -4.59 -9.24 -33.09
C VAL A 301 -3.23 -8.59 -32.89
N SER A 302 -2.84 -7.67 -33.78
CA SER A 302 -1.65 -6.83 -33.60
C SER A 302 -2.07 -5.43 -33.14
N VAL A 303 -1.61 -5.02 -31.96
CA VAL A 303 -1.76 -3.64 -31.45
C VAL A 303 -0.47 -2.89 -31.77
N LYS A 304 -0.52 -1.88 -32.64
CA LYS A 304 0.57 -0.91 -32.80
C LYS A 304 0.25 0.32 -31.95
N VAL A 305 1.18 0.68 -31.05
CA VAL A 305 1.17 1.95 -30.31
C VAL A 305 2.30 2.79 -30.89
N GLU A 306 1.97 3.84 -31.65
CA GLU A 306 2.96 4.83 -32.07
C GLU A 306 3.19 5.82 -30.91
N HIS A 307 4.45 5.96 -30.48
CA HIS A 307 4.87 7.01 -29.57
C HIS A 307 5.44 8.17 -30.40
N SER A 308 4.84 9.35 -30.28
CA SER A 308 5.47 10.59 -30.73
C SER A 308 6.32 11.16 -29.58
N GLU A 309 7.63 11.20 -29.73
CA GLU A 309 8.52 11.91 -28.81
C GLU A 309 8.39 13.44 -29.02
N PRO A 310 8.36 14.25 -27.95
CA PRO A 310 8.46 15.70 -28.09
C PRO A 310 9.92 16.17 -28.12
N ASP A 311 10.24 17.00 -29.12
CA ASP A 311 11.50 17.73 -29.26
C ASP A 311 11.83 18.58 -28.02
N VAL A 312 13.04 18.37 -27.47
CA VAL A 312 13.60 19.24 -26.43
C VAL A 312 14.70 20.11 -27.05
N ALA A 313 14.36 21.38 -27.30
CA ALA A 313 15.33 22.41 -27.64
C ALA A 313 16.20 22.76 -26.42
N VAL A 314 17.51 22.75 -26.64
CA VAL A 314 18.56 23.12 -25.69
C VAL A 314 18.68 24.64 -25.62
N GLU A 315 18.53 25.24 -24.43
CA GLU A 315 19.07 26.57 -24.16
C GLU A 315 19.81 26.63 -22.81
N SER A 316 21.07 26.99 -22.91
CA SER A 316 22.06 27.10 -21.85
C SER A 316 22.05 28.48 -21.20
N SER A 317 22.10 28.57 -19.87
CA SER A 317 23.00 29.50 -19.15
C SER A 317 22.93 29.35 -17.62
N PRO A 318 24.05 29.54 -16.88
CA PRO A 318 24.15 29.18 -15.47
C PRO A 318 23.82 30.36 -14.53
N LYS A 319 22.93 30.16 -13.56
CA LYS A 319 22.71 31.14 -12.47
C LYS A 319 23.54 30.81 -11.22
N ARG A 320 24.50 31.70 -10.98
CA ARG A 320 25.40 31.84 -9.83
C ARG A 320 24.70 31.69 -8.47
N ARG A 321 25.25 30.82 -7.62
CA ARG A 321 24.85 30.60 -6.21
C ARG A 321 25.45 31.71 -5.33
N ARG A 322 24.62 32.51 -4.64
CA ARG A 322 25.07 33.46 -3.60
C ARG A 322 25.12 32.73 -2.25
N THR A 323 26.31 32.53 -1.72
CA THR A 323 26.58 32.13 -0.33
C THR A 323 26.40 33.32 0.61
N ARG A 324 25.69 33.13 1.73
CA ARG A 324 25.58 34.14 2.80
C ARG A 324 26.56 33.75 3.91
N SER A 325 27.66 34.49 4.02
CA SER A 325 28.63 34.40 5.11
C SER A 325 28.04 34.97 6.40
N GLN A 326 28.15 34.24 7.50
CA GLN A 326 28.01 34.80 8.85
C GLN A 326 29.28 35.60 9.17
N ALA A 327 29.11 36.88 9.49
CA ALA A 327 30.15 37.71 10.08
C ALA A 327 29.93 37.79 11.60
N LYS A 328 31.00 37.51 12.34
CA LYS A 328 31.19 37.84 13.77
C LYS A 328 31.29 39.36 13.94
N HIS A 329 30.86 39.86 15.11
CA HIS A 329 31.29 41.02 15.90
C HIS A 329 30.09 41.37 16.80
N LEU A 330 30.15 41.47 18.13
CA LEU A 330 31.25 41.76 19.07
C LEU A 330 31.21 40.78 20.26
#